data_AF-A0A8T3Q057-F1
#
_entry.id   AF-A0A8T3Q057-F1
#
_cell.length_a   1.000
_cell.length_b   1.000
_cell.length_c   1.000
_cell.angle_alpha   90.00
_cell.angle_beta   90.00
_cell.angle_gamma   90.00
#
_symmetry.space_group_name_H-M   'P 1'
#
loop_
_entity.id
_entity.type
_entity.pdbx_description
1 polymer ?
#
loop_
_entity_poly.entity_id
_entity_poly.type
_entity_poly.pdbx_seq_one_letter_code
_entity_poly.pdbx_strand_id
1 'polypeptide(L)'
;FAEKGFSSAPKRCSSCRAQRRAAGGGNGGAGASSYGNGGGYGGGGGGYSRAPREMHDATCARCGNQTQVPFRPTGARPVYCSDCFRMMRG
;
A
#
# COMPACT_ATOMS: atom_id res chain seq x y z
N PHE A 1 -11.29 26.37 -4.91
CA PHE A 1 -11.31 25.16 -4.05
C PHE A 1 -11.29 23.88 -4.90
N ALA A 2 -12.13 23.77 -5.92
CA ALA A 2 -12.06 22.70 -6.94
C ALA A 2 -10.78 22.75 -7.82
N GLU A 3 -10.21 23.93 -8.05
CA GLU A 3 -9.00 24.13 -8.90
C GLU A 3 -7.72 23.46 -8.37
N LYS A 4 -7.71 23.01 -7.10
CA LYS A 4 -6.56 22.32 -6.49
C LYS A 4 -6.80 20.81 -6.33
N GLY A 5 -7.80 20.25 -7.02
CA GLY A 5 -8.09 18.82 -7.04
C GLY A 5 -8.70 18.25 -5.76
N PHE A 6 -9.17 19.12 -4.84
CA PHE A 6 -9.83 18.67 -3.61
C PHE A 6 -11.33 18.49 -3.87
N SER A 7 -11.79 17.24 -3.81
CA SER A 7 -13.21 16.87 -4.02
C SER A 7 -14.10 17.12 -2.79
N SER A 8 -13.56 17.55 -1.65
CA SER A 8 -14.33 17.82 -0.42
C SER A 8 -13.86 19.06 0.31
N ALA A 9 -14.78 19.97 0.64
CA ALA A 9 -14.47 21.19 1.39
C ALA A 9 -13.59 20.85 2.61
N PRO A 10 -12.51 21.62 2.86
CA PRO A 10 -11.58 21.25 3.90
C PRO A 10 -12.31 21.27 5.24
N LYS A 11 -12.21 20.17 5.99
CA LYS A 11 -12.77 20.02 7.35
C LYS A 11 -12.33 21.10 8.35
N ARG A 12 -11.41 21.98 7.96
CA ARG A 12 -10.83 23.06 8.78
C ARG A 12 -10.71 24.31 7.92
N CYS A 13 -11.06 25.47 8.49
CA CYS A 13 -10.87 26.76 7.84
C CYS A 13 -9.39 27.03 7.53
N SER A 14 -9.14 27.99 6.64
CA SER A 14 -7.79 28.36 6.19
C SER A 14 -6.85 28.73 7.35
N SER A 15 -7.34 29.47 8.35
CA SER A 15 -6.58 29.89 9.53
C SER A 15 -6.15 28.71 10.39
N CYS A 16 -7.05 27.77 10.71
CA CYS A 16 -6.71 26.56 11.48
C CYS A 16 -5.74 25.64 10.72
N ARG A 17 -5.82 25.62 9.39
CA ARG A 17 -4.86 24.88 8.56
C ARG A 17 -3.47 25.52 8.59
N ALA A 18 -3.39 26.85 8.57
CA ALA A 18 -2.14 27.60 8.65
C ALA A 18 -1.47 27.43 10.02
N GLN A 19 -2.22 27.58 11.12
CA GLN A 19 -1.71 27.40 12.48
C GLN A 19 -1.12 26.01 12.71
N ARG A 20 -1.76 24.95 12.19
CA ARG A 20 -1.24 23.59 12.31
C ARG A 20 0.06 23.37 11.54
N ARG A 21 0.21 24.00 10.37
CA ARG A 21 1.49 23.98 9.64
C ARG A 21 2.59 24.69 10.43
N ALA A 22 2.26 25.78 11.12
CA ALA A 22 3.21 26.52 11.94
C ALA A 22 3.62 25.78 13.23
N ALA A 23 2.73 24.95 13.80
CA ALA A 23 2.95 24.27 15.09
C ALA A 23 3.85 23.01 15.05
N GLY A 24 4.58 22.74 13.97
CA GLY A 24 5.79 21.88 14.01
C GLY A 24 5.66 20.40 14.41
N GLY A 25 4.49 19.76 14.24
CA GLY A 25 4.29 18.34 14.60
C GLY A 25 4.20 17.37 13.42
N GLY A 26 5.35 16.88 12.94
CA GLY A 26 5.52 15.56 12.29
C GLY A 26 4.81 15.26 10.96
N ASN A 27 5.57 15.42 9.85
CA ASN A 27 5.33 14.93 8.48
C ASN A 27 4.03 15.36 7.76
N GLY A 28 4.11 16.53 7.12
CA GLY A 28 3.13 16.99 6.13
C GLY A 28 3.53 18.29 5.47
N GLY A 29 4.82 18.40 5.09
CA GLY A 29 5.35 19.57 4.39
C GLY A 29 4.72 19.71 3.02
N ALA A 30 3.97 20.78 2.81
CA ALA A 30 3.70 21.26 1.47
C ALA A 30 4.95 21.98 0.96
N GLY A 31 5.86 21.20 0.37
CA GLY A 31 6.90 21.72 -0.49
C GLY A 31 6.29 22.06 -1.83
N ALA A 32 6.10 23.36 -2.07
CA ALA A 32 6.08 23.88 -3.42
C ALA A 32 7.49 23.76 -3.98
N SER A 33 7.69 23.01 -5.06
CA SER A 33 8.56 23.39 -6.18
C SER A 33 8.42 22.40 -7.34
N SER A 34 8.27 23.01 -8.51
CA SER A 34 8.38 22.44 -9.84
C SER A 34 9.75 21.74 -10.02
N TYR A 35 9.78 20.74 -10.90
CA TYR A 35 10.91 19.90 -11.35
C TYR A 35 11.70 19.10 -10.27
N GLY A 36 11.48 17.78 -10.22
CA GLY A 36 12.34 16.89 -9.44
C GLY A 36 11.75 15.48 -9.22
N ASN A 37 12.04 14.57 -10.15
CA ASN A 37 11.80 13.14 -10.03
C ASN A 37 12.58 12.57 -8.82
N GLY A 38 11.90 11.81 -7.97
CA GLY A 38 12.53 11.16 -6.82
C GLY A 38 11.56 10.24 -6.09
N GLY A 39 11.16 9.15 -6.74
CA GLY A 39 10.36 8.09 -6.15
C GLY A 39 11.12 7.40 -5.01
N GLY A 40 10.97 7.90 -3.80
CA GLY A 40 11.44 7.26 -2.58
C GLY A 40 10.33 6.43 -1.96
N TYR A 41 10.48 5.11 -1.99
CA TYR A 41 9.76 4.17 -1.12
C TYR A 41 10.18 4.44 0.34
N GLY A 42 9.63 5.51 0.92
CA GLY A 42 9.70 5.76 2.36
C GLY A 42 8.79 4.78 3.09
N GLY A 43 9.36 3.98 3.99
CA GLY A 43 8.58 3.02 4.76
C GLY A 43 9.26 2.43 5.97
N GLY A 44 9.60 3.28 6.96
CA GLY A 44 9.53 2.93 8.38
C GLY A 44 10.54 1.93 8.93
N GLY A 45 11.64 2.45 9.49
CA GLY A 45 12.49 1.70 10.41
C GLY A 45 11.71 1.32 11.68
N GLY A 46 11.50 0.02 11.87
CA GLY A 46 10.81 -0.57 13.00
C GLY A 46 11.21 -2.04 13.11
N GLY A 47 12.29 -2.30 13.83
CA GLY A 47 13.02 -3.56 13.85
C GLY A 47 12.21 -4.75 14.33
N TYR A 48 11.88 -5.64 13.40
CA TYR A 48 12.09 -7.07 13.50
C TYR A 48 12.33 -7.50 12.06
N SER A 49 13.53 -7.94 11.72
CA SER A 49 13.77 -8.66 10.47
C SER A 49 12.89 -9.91 10.53
N ARG A 50 11.61 -9.80 10.14
CA ARG A 50 10.74 -10.96 9.97
C ARG A 50 11.52 -11.85 9.03
N ALA A 51 11.89 -13.03 9.51
CA ALA A 51 12.50 -14.05 8.67
C ALA A 51 11.69 -14.09 7.35
N PRO A 52 12.37 -14.17 6.19
CA PRO A 52 11.69 -14.26 4.92
C PRO A 52 10.58 -15.30 5.03
N ARG A 53 9.35 -14.93 4.66
CA ARG A 53 8.22 -15.86 4.74
C ARG A 53 8.57 -17.04 3.85
N GLU A 54 8.55 -18.25 4.39
CA GLU A 54 8.76 -19.44 3.57
C GLU A 54 7.65 -19.51 2.53
N MET A 55 8.06 -19.53 1.27
CA MET A 55 7.18 -19.68 0.13
C MET A 55 7.15 -21.17 -0.23
N HIS A 56 5.95 -21.70 -0.41
CA HIS A 56 5.75 -23.09 -0.81
C HIS A 56 5.20 -23.15 -2.23
N ASP A 57 5.75 -24.07 -3.01
CA ASP A 57 5.25 -24.34 -4.36
C ASP A 57 3.89 -25.03 -4.31
N ALA A 58 3.00 -24.59 -5.20
CA ALA A 58 1.66 -25.13 -5.34
C ALA A 58 1.19 -25.01 -6.79
N THR A 59 0.32 -25.92 -7.20
CA THR A 59 -0.35 -25.85 -8.51
C THR A 59 -1.69 -25.15 -8.37
N CYS A 60 -1.95 -24.15 -9.21
CA CYS A 60 -3.24 -23.46 -9.24
C CYS A 60 -4.36 -24.41 -9.68
N ALA A 61 -5.39 -24.59 -8.85
CA ALA A 61 -6.53 -25.46 -9.13
C ALA A 61 -7.42 -24.99 -10.30
N ARG A 62 -7.26 -23.73 -10.75
CA ARG A 62 -8.06 -23.17 -11.85
C ARG A 62 -7.36 -23.22 -13.20
N CYS A 63 -6.10 -22.79 -13.27
CA CYS A 63 -5.36 -22.69 -14.53
C CYS A 63 -4.21 -23.70 -14.67
N GLY A 64 -3.86 -24.43 -13.61
CA GLY A 64 -2.78 -25.43 -13.64
C GLY A 64 -1.37 -24.87 -13.54
N ASN A 65 -1.18 -23.55 -13.49
CA ASN A 65 0.15 -22.94 -13.38
C ASN A 65 0.78 -23.14 -12.00
N GLN A 66 2.11 -23.27 -11.96
CA GLN A 66 2.89 -23.25 -10.72
C GLN A 66 2.85 -21.86 -10.09
N THR A 67 2.60 -21.80 -8.77
CA THR A 67 2.54 -20.56 -8.00
C THR A 67 3.16 -20.78 -6.63
N GLN A 68 3.72 -19.71 -6.06
CA GLN A 68 4.25 -19.74 -4.70
C GLN A 68 3.23 -19.13 -3.73
N VAL A 69 3.01 -19.80 -2.60
CA VAL A 69 2.08 -19.36 -1.56
C VAL A 69 2.75 -19.32 -0.18
N PRO A 70 2.36 -18.38 0.71
CA PRO A 70 2.99 -18.22 2.03
C PRO A 70 2.44 -19.20 3.08
N PHE A 71 1.70 -20.22 2.66
CA PHE A 71 1.10 -21.24 3.52
C PHE A 71 1.30 -22.61 2.89
N ARG A 72 1.51 -23.63 3.71
CA ARG A 72 1.75 -25.00 3.21
C ARG A 72 0.46 -25.54 2.56
N PRO A 73 0.50 -25.96 1.28
CA PRO A 73 -0.66 -26.59 0.65
C PRO A 73 -0.96 -27.93 1.33
N THR A 74 -2.13 -28.08 1.93
CA THR A 74 -2.54 -29.31 2.65
C THR A 74 -3.42 -30.23 1.80
N GLY A 75 -3.79 -29.83 0.58
CA GLY A 75 -4.73 -30.57 -0.28
C GLY A 75 -6.20 -30.48 0.13
N ALA A 76 -6.50 -30.12 1.39
CA ALA A 76 -7.86 -29.96 1.89
C ALA A 76 -8.61 -28.75 1.27
N ARG A 77 -7.86 -27.75 0.78
CA ARG A 77 -8.42 -26.54 0.15
C ARG A 77 -7.72 -26.29 -1.19
N PRO A 78 -8.45 -25.89 -2.24
CA PRO A 78 -7.84 -25.57 -3.53
C PRO A 78 -6.96 -24.32 -3.40
N VAL A 79 -5.76 -24.41 -3.97
CA VAL A 79 -4.82 -23.29 -4.06
C VAL A 79 -5.03 -22.56 -5.38
N TYR A 80 -4.98 -21.23 -5.36
CA TYR A 80 -5.14 -20.40 -6.55
C TYR A 80 -3.96 -19.44 -6.68
N CYS A 81 -3.52 -19.18 -7.92
CA CYS A 81 -2.56 -18.10 -8.19
C CYS A 81 -3.21 -16.74 -7.90
N SER A 82 -2.38 -15.70 -7.76
CA SER A 82 -2.81 -14.34 -7.46
C SER A 82 -3.94 -13.86 -8.38
N ASP A 83 -3.85 -14.17 -9.67
CA ASP A 83 -4.79 -13.67 -10.67
C ASP A 83 -6.13 -14.41 -10.61
N CYS A 84 -6.09 -15.74 -10.49
CA CYS A 84 -7.29 -16.56 -10.32
C CYS A 84 -8.01 -16.23 -9.01
N PHE A 85 -7.27 -15.97 -7.94
CA PHE A 85 -7.84 -15.59 -6.64
C PHE A 85 -8.50 -14.21 -6.67
N ARG A 86 -7.86 -13.21 -7.30
CA ARG A 86 -8.45 -11.88 -7.51
C ARG A 86 -9.76 -11.97 -8.30
N MET A 87 -9.80 -12.81 -9.34
CA MET A 87 -11.00 -13.00 -10.14
C MET A 87 -12.15 -13.67 -9.38
N MET A 88 -11.88 -14.49 -8.36
CA MET A 88 -12.93 -15.15 -7.56
C MET A 88 -13.42 -14.35 -6.35
N ARG A 89 -12.64 -13.37 -5.87
CA ARG A 89 -13.02 -12.51 -4.73
C ARG A 89 -13.59 -11.16 -5.15
N GLY A 90 -13.63 -10.89 -6.46
CA GLY A 90 -14.30 -9.73 -7.05
C GLY A 90 -15.80 -9.91 -7.11
#